data_AF-A0A3M1FEB5-F1
#
_entry.id   AF-A0A3M1FEB5-F1
#
_cell.length_a   1.000
_cell.length_b   1.000
_cell.length_c   1.000
_cell.angle_alpha   90.00
_cell.angle_beta   90.00
_cell.angle_gamma   90.00
#
_symmetry.space_group_name_H-M   'P 1'
#
loop_
_entity.id
_entity.type
_entity.pdbx_description
1 polymer ?
#
loop_
_entity_poly.entity_id
_entity_poly.type
_entity_poly.pdbx_seq_one_letter_code
_entity_poly.pdbx_strand_id
1 'polypeptide(L)'
;MRDEEWLAKRMNDIWDLLFPDMKRLNNVVVRFKGKWKNKFGHIKRLKNKDTEIAVNAIFKDERIPEYIIDLTLAHELVHYFHGFNSPYEKKYKHPHKGGIVTKELKKRGFGHLLIKEKEFIKNKWWKIYKDQ
;
A
#
# COMPACT_ATOMS: atom_id res chain seq x y z
N MET A 1 -1.53 17.88 -8.13
CA MET A 1 -1.33 16.74 -9.07
C MET A 1 -0.67 15.61 -8.31
N ARG A 2 -1.12 14.36 -8.49
CA ARG A 2 -0.52 13.19 -7.83
C ARG A 2 0.65 12.65 -8.65
N ASP A 3 1.85 13.10 -8.31
CA ASP A 3 3.10 12.63 -8.90
C ASP A 3 3.89 11.71 -7.94
N GLU A 4 5.07 11.30 -8.37
CA GLU A 4 5.91 10.36 -7.60
C GLU A 4 6.44 11.01 -6.31
N GLU A 5 6.71 12.32 -6.31
CA GLU A 5 7.17 13.06 -5.14
C GLU A 5 6.06 13.14 -4.08
N TRP A 6 4.84 13.49 -4.50
CA TRP A 6 3.66 13.47 -3.64
C TRP A 6 3.42 12.08 -3.03
N LEU A 7 3.55 11.03 -3.83
CA LEU A 7 3.36 9.65 -3.36
C LEU A 7 4.45 9.23 -2.36
N ALA A 8 5.70 9.62 -2.62
CA ALA A 8 6.83 9.37 -1.73
C ALA A 8 6.68 10.10 -0.39
N LYS A 9 6.30 11.38 -0.41
CA LYS A 9 6.00 12.14 0.80
C LYS A 9 4.91 11.45 1.61
N ARG A 10 3.82 11.07 0.97
CA ARG A 10 2.67 10.43 1.61
C ARG A 10 3.02 9.08 2.23
N MET A 11 3.84 8.27 1.55
CA MET A 11 4.36 7.03 2.13
C MET A 11 5.21 7.30 3.38
N ASN A 12 6.06 8.32 3.36
CA ASN A 12 6.87 8.68 4.53
C ASN A 12 5.98 9.17 5.68
N ASP A 13 5.00 10.03 5.42
CA ASP A 13 4.04 10.50 6.43
C ASP A 13 3.30 9.31 7.09
N ILE A 14 2.86 8.33 6.30
CA ILE A 14 2.20 7.09 6.78
C ILE A 14 3.17 6.24 7.60
N TRP A 15 4.41 6.11 7.16
CA TRP A 15 5.44 5.37 7.89
C TRP A 15 5.68 5.99 9.26
N ASP A 16 5.95 7.29 9.31
CA ASP A 16 6.32 8.00 10.53
C ASP A 16 5.17 8.05 11.53
N LEU A 17 3.93 8.24 11.05
CA LEU A 17 2.76 8.30 11.91
C LEU A 17 2.34 6.93 12.47
N LEU A 18 2.39 5.89 11.64
CA LEU A 18 1.76 4.60 11.97
C LEU A 18 2.76 3.55 12.41
N PHE A 19 3.98 3.62 11.93
CA PHE A 19 5.05 2.66 12.19
C PHE A 19 6.30 3.34 12.78
N PRO A 20 6.16 4.23 13.79
CA PRO A 20 7.31 4.93 14.38
C PRO A 20 8.30 3.97 15.05
N ASP A 21 7.83 2.78 15.44
CA ASP A 21 8.61 1.68 16.02
C ASP A 21 9.40 0.87 14.99
N MET A 22 9.16 1.07 13.69
CA MET A 22 9.71 0.20 12.63
C MET A 22 10.78 0.90 11.80
N LYS A 23 11.98 0.31 11.79
CA LYS A 23 13.15 0.86 11.08
C LYS A 23 13.11 0.59 9.58
N ARG A 24 13.62 1.54 8.79
CA ARG A 24 13.87 1.31 7.36
C ARG A 24 15.20 0.56 7.20
N LEU A 25 15.15 -0.70 6.75
CA LEU A 25 16.33 -1.58 6.66
C LEU A 25 17.04 -1.53 5.30
N ASN A 26 16.42 -0.92 4.30
CA ASN A 26 16.98 -0.68 2.97
C ASN A 26 16.21 0.46 2.29
N ASN A 27 16.66 0.90 1.12
CA ASN A 27 15.92 1.88 0.35
C ASN A 27 14.56 1.31 -0.12
N VAL A 28 13.49 2.03 0.19
CA VAL A 28 12.11 1.70 -0.20
C VAL A 28 11.64 2.78 -1.16
N VAL A 29 11.53 2.41 -2.44
CA VAL A 29 11.04 3.31 -3.48
C VAL A 29 9.57 3.05 -3.70
N VAL A 30 8.77 4.12 -3.77
CA VAL A 30 7.36 4.04 -4.11
C VAL A 30 7.11 4.64 -5.48
N ARG A 31 6.23 4.04 -6.27
CA ARG A 31 5.85 4.61 -7.56
C ARG A 31 4.45 4.25 -8.02
N PHE A 32 3.86 5.10 -8.85
CA PHE A 32 2.69 4.71 -9.64
C PHE A 32 3.10 3.82 -10.81
N LYS A 33 2.43 2.68 -10.98
CA LYS A 33 2.79 1.69 -12.00
C LYS A 33 1.58 0.87 -12.41
N GLY A 34 1.46 0.62 -13.72
CA GLY A 34 0.43 -0.24 -14.30
C GLY A 34 -1.00 0.26 -14.09
N LYS A 35 -1.89 -0.07 -15.03
CA LYS A 35 -3.33 0.13 -14.87
C LYS A 35 -3.96 -1.24 -14.62
N TRP A 36 -4.04 -1.66 -13.36
CA TRP A 36 -4.50 -3.01 -13.01
C TRP A 36 -5.97 -3.01 -12.62
N LYS A 37 -6.72 -4.04 -13.06
CA LYS A 37 -8.13 -4.21 -12.73
C LYS A 37 -8.36 -4.69 -11.29
N ASN A 38 -7.58 -5.69 -10.87
CA ASN A 38 -7.84 -6.49 -9.66
C ASN A 38 -6.80 -6.25 -8.55
N LYS A 39 -6.02 -5.17 -8.62
CA LYS A 39 -4.90 -4.93 -7.72
C LYS A 39 -4.68 -3.43 -7.52
N PHE A 40 -4.61 -3.00 -6.26
CA PHE A 40 -4.38 -1.59 -5.89
C PHE A 40 -2.90 -1.29 -5.66
N GLY A 41 -2.15 -2.25 -5.12
CA GLY A 41 -0.72 -2.13 -4.94
C GLY A 41 -0.03 -3.49 -4.98
N HIS A 42 1.29 -3.46 -4.98
CA HIS A 42 2.11 -4.62 -4.62
C HIS A 42 3.51 -4.18 -4.21
N ILE A 43 4.17 -5.03 -3.44
CA ILE A 43 5.56 -4.91 -3.06
C ILE A 43 6.44 -5.93 -3.80
N LYS A 44 7.67 -5.54 -4.15
CA LYS A 44 8.66 -6.40 -4.80
C LYS A 44 10.08 -6.07 -4.36
N ARG A 45 10.92 -7.10 -4.16
CA ARG A 45 12.37 -6.94 -4.00
C ARG A 45 13.05 -6.73 -5.37
N LEU A 46 13.85 -5.68 -5.49
CA LEU A 46 14.61 -5.36 -6.70
C LEU A 46 15.95 -6.11 -6.73
N LYS A 47 16.57 -6.19 -7.92
CA LYS A 47 17.87 -6.86 -8.13
C LYS A 47 18.99 -6.21 -7.30
N ASN A 48 18.94 -4.90 -7.11
CA ASN A 48 19.88 -4.13 -6.28
C ASN A 48 19.61 -4.28 -4.77
N LYS A 49 18.70 -5.17 -4.37
CA LYS A 49 18.25 -5.37 -2.97
C LYS A 49 17.46 -4.19 -2.40
N ASP A 50 16.98 -3.26 -3.22
CA ASP A 50 15.98 -2.29 -2.78
C ASP A 50 14.59 -2.93 -2.78
N THR A 51 13.62 -2.25 -2.18
CA THR A 51 12.22 -2.67 -2.21
C THR A 51 11.40 -1.63 -2.97
N GLU A 52 10.62 -2.09 -3.94
CA GLU A 52 9.65 -1.28 -4.67
C GLU A 52 8.26 -1.53 -4.10
N ILE A 53 7.57 -0.46 -3.69
CA ILE A 53 6.13 -0.44 -3.48
C ILE A 53 5.51 0.22 -4.72
N ALA A 54 4.69 -0.52 -5.43
CA ALA A 54 4.04 -0.03 -6.63
C ALA A 54 2.53 0.15 -6.38
N VAL A 55 2.05 1.37 -6.54
CA VAL A 55 0.63 1.74 -6.45
C VAL A 55 0.05 1.81 -7.85
N ASN A 56 -1.20 1.38 -8.03
CA ASN A 56 -1.89 1.39 -9.32
C ASN A 56 -1.88 2.81 -9.93
N ALA A 57 -1.43 2.95 -11.17
CA ALA A 57 -1.30 4.26 -11.83
C ALA A 57 -2.64 4.98 -12.03
N ILE A 58 -3.76 4.27 -12.00
CA ILE A 58 -5.11 4.84 -11.99
C ILE A 58 -5.32 5.75 -10.77
N PHE A 59 -4.58 5.55 -9.68
CA PHE A 59 -4.71 6.36 -8.47
C PHE A 59 -4.19 7.80 -8.65
N LYS A 60 -3.59 8.14 -9.80
CA LYS A 60 -3.35 9.53 -10.21
C LYS A 60 -4.67 10.29 -10.47
N ASP A 61 -5.75 9.59 -10.83
CA ASP A 61 -7.08 10.16 -11.03
C ASP A 61 -7.68 10.64 -9.69
N GLU A 62 -8.05 11.91 -9.62
CA GLU A 62 -8.55 12.56 -8.41
C GLU A 62 -9.90 12.01 -7.93
N ARG A 63 -10.64 11.29 -8.80
CA ARG A 63 -11.86 10.54 -8.40
C ARG A 63 -11.54 9.41 -7.43
N ILE A 64 -10.29 8.93 -7.40
CA ILE A 64 -9.81 8.00 -6.39
C ILE A 64 -9.61 8.76 -5.08
N PRO A 65 -10.33 8.41 -4.00
CA PRO A 65 -10.14 9.07 -2.72
C PRO A 65 -8.75 8.82 -2.15
N GLU A 66 -8.21 9.86 -1.53
CA GLU A 66 -6.89 9.86 -0.91
C GLU A 66 -6.69 8.74 0.13
N TYR A 67 -7.72 8.42 0.93
CA TYR A 67 -7.64 7.33 1.91
C TYR A 67 -7.45 5.94 1.29
N ILE A 68 -7.83 5.74 0.02
CA ILE A 68 -7.58 4.48 -0.70
C ILE A 68 -6.09 4.33 -0.99
N ILE A 69 -5.43 5.43 -1.32
CA ILE A 69 -3.99 5.49 -1.53
C ILE A 69 -3.28 5.22 -0.21
N ASP A 70 -3.73 5.85 0.89
CA ASP A 70 -3.13 5.64 2.22
C ASP A 70 -3.23 4.19 2.67
N LEU A 71 -4.43 3.62 2.56
CA LEU A 71 -4.67 2.25 2.95
C LEU A 71 -3.84 1.28 2.10
N THR A 72 -3.67 1.57 0.81
CA THR A 72 -2.81 0.76 -0.08
C THR A 72 -1.35 0.86 0.33
N LEU A 73 -0.83 2.06 0.59
CA LEU A 73 0.54 2.24 1.06
C LEU A 73 0.77 1.56 2.40
N ALA A 74 -0.13 1.75 3.38
CA ALA A 74 -0.06 1.09 4.68
C ALA A 74 -0.09 -0.43 4.53
N HIS A 75 -0.90 -0.98 3.62
CA HIS A 75 -0.96 -2.41 3.34
C HIS A 75 0.38 -2.96 2.85
N GLU A 76 1.00 -2.29 1.88
CA GLU A 76 2.31 -2.69 1.35
C GLU A 76 3.44 -2.49 2.37
N LEU A 77 3.36 -1.46 3.22
CA LEU A 77 4.28 -1.30 4.35
C LEU A 77 4.16 -2.42 5.38
N VAL A 78 2.94 -2.89 5.69
CA VAL A 78 2.76 -4.07 6.55
C VAL A 78 3.43 -5.31 5.94
N HIS A 79 3.34 -5.49 4.61
CA HIS A 79 4.10 -6.55 3.94
C HIS A 79 5.61 -6.40 4.14
N TYR A 80 6.13 -5.19 3.92
CA TYR A 80 7.54 -4.88 4.12
C TYR A 80 8.00 -5.25 5.54
N PHE A 81 7.29 -4.77 6.55
CA PHE A 81 7.63 -4.99 7.95
C PHE A 81 7.47 -6.43 8.43
N HIS A 82 6.61 -7.21 7.78
CA HIS A 82 6.47 -8.65 8.08
C HIS A 82 7.49 -9.53 7.33
N GLY A 83 8.47 -8.94 6.64
CA GLY A 83 9.52 -9.69 5.94
C GLY A 83 9.14 -10.15 4.54
N PHE A 84 8.07 -9.62 3.95
CA PHE A 84 7.70 -9.93 2.56
C PHE A 84 8.37 -8.93 1.62
N ASN A 85 9.19 -9.43 0.68
CA ASN A 85 9.92 -8.59 -0.28
C ASN A 85 10.81 -7.51 0.38
N SER A 86 11.32 -7.80 1.57
CA SER A 86 12.12 -6.91 2.40
C SER A 86 13.28 -7.67 3.05
N PRO A 87 14.22 -6.99 3.72
CA PRO A 87 15.32 -7.64 4.44
C PRO A 87 14.92 -8.03 5.88
N TYR A 88 13.69 -7.73 6.30
CA TYR A 88 13.17 -8.20 7.58
C TYR A 88 13.07 -9.72 7.58
N GLU A 89 13.28 -10.33 8.75
CA GLU A 89 12.95 -11.73 8.95
C GLU A 89 11.45 -11.95 8.72
N LYS A 90 11.13 -13.03 8.01
CA LYS A 90 9.76 -13.32 7.61
C LYS A 90 8.94 -13.80 8.81
N LYS A 91 8.15 -12.89 9.39
CA LYS A 91 7.33 -13.14 10.58
C LYS A 91 6.24 -14.21 10.38
N TYR A 92 5.78 -14.40 9.13
CA TYR A 92 4.69 -15.33 8.81
C TYR A 92 4.94 -16.05 7.49
N LYS A 93 4.53 -17.33 7.38
CA LYS A 93 4.67 -18.09 6.12
C LYS A 93 3.91 -17.45 4.95
N HIS A 94 2.68 -16.99 5.20
CA HIS A 94 1.79 -16.37 4.21
C HIS A 94 1.27 -15.03 4.74
N PRO A 95 1.28 -13.95 3.93
CA PRO A 95 0.97 -12.62 4.43
C PRO A 95 -0.51 -12.40 4.76
N HIS A 96 -1.42 -13.03 4.03
CA HIS A 96 -2.87 -12.79 4.19
C HIS A 96 -3.60 -13.91 4.95
N LYS A 97 -2.95 -15.06 5.21
CA LYS A 97 -3.61 -16.20 5.87
C LYS A 97 -4.07 -15.78 7.26
N GLY A 98 -5.35 -16.02 7.58
CA GLY A 98 -5.92 -15.61 8.87
C GLY A 98 -6.06 -14.09 9.04
N GLY A 99 -5.98 -13.32 7.95
CA GLY A 99 -6.17 -11.86 7.94
C GLY A 99 -5.04 -11.09 8.63
N ILE A 100 -3.81 -11.63 8.66
CA ILE A 100 -2.67 -11.03 9.36
C ILE A 100 -2.45 -9.56 8.99
N VAL A 101 -2.36 -9.25 7.70
CA VAL A 101 -2.20 -7.85 7.24
C VAL A 101 -3.38 -6.99 7.69
N THR A 102 -4.61 -7.48 7.55
CA THR A 102 -5.82 -6.77 7.98
C THR A 102 -5.85 -6.52 9.49
N LYS A 103 -5.38 -7.48 10.29
CA LYS A 103 -5.28 -7.36 11.75
C LYS A 103 -4.25 -6.31 12.16
N GLU A 104 -3.09 -6.28 11.51
CA GLU A 104 -2.07 -5.25 11.76
C GLU A 104 -2.61 -3.86 11.38
N LEU A 105 -3.22 -3.72 10.20
CA LEU A 105 -3.87 -2.46 9.79
C LEU A 105 -4.93 -2.00 10.80
N LYS A 106 -5.79 -2.90 11.27
CA LYS A 106 -6.79 -2.59 12.32
C LYS A 106 -6.13 -2.13 13.62
N LYS A 107 -5.09 -2.83 14.08
CA LYS A 107 -4.32 -2.46 15.27
C LYS A 107 -3.69 -1.07 15.14
N ARG A 108 -3.31 -0.69 13.93
CA ARG A 108 -2.72 0.61 13.57
C ARG A 108 -3.78 1.70 13.24
N GLY A 109 -5.07 1.43 13.49
CA GLY A 109 -6.16 2.43 13.34
C GLY A 109 -6.93 2.42 12.02
N PHE A 110 -6.62 1.54 11.06
CA PHE A 110 -7.23 1.53 9.72
C PHE A 110 -8.56 0.77 9.63
N GLY A 111 -9.14 0.36 10.77
CA GLY A 111 -10.36 -0.44 10.78
C GLY A 111 -11.53 0.17 10.00
N HIS A 112 -11.75 1.49 10.18
CA HIS A 112 -12.78 2.22 9.45
C HIS A 112 -12.47 2.38 7.96
N LEU A 113 -11.20 2.63 7.62
CA LEU A 113 -10.78 2.81 6.23
C LEU A 113 -10.90 1.51 5.42
N LEU A 114 -10.66 0.35 6.04
CA LEU A 114 -10.92 -0.96 5.42
C LEU A 114 -12.39 -1.17 5.06
N ILE A 115 -13.33 -0.61 5.83
CA ILE A 115 -14.77 -0.67 5.51
C ILE A 115 -15.07 0.24 4.32
N LYS A 116 -14.60 1.50 4.37
CA LYS A 116 -14.74 2.47 3.28
C LYS A 116 -14.10 2.00 1.97
N GLU A 117 -13.01 1.23 2.02
CA GLU A 117 -12.40 0.64 0.84
C GLU A 117 -13.33 -0.37 0.17
N LYS A 118 -13.97 -1.26 0.94
CA LYS A 118 -14.93 -2.22 0.38
C LYS A 118 -16.11 -1.52 -0.29
N GLU A 119 -16.62 -0.46 0.31
CA GLU A 119 -17.68 0.36 -0.29
C GLU A 119 -17.21 1.06 -1.56
N PHE A 120 -16.01 1.63 -1.55
CA PHE A 120 -15.40 2.24 -2.73
C PHE A 120 -15.24 1.25 -3.88
N ILE A 121 -14.73 0.05 -3.60
CA ILE A 121 -14.56 -1.01 -4.59
C ILE A 121 -15.91 -1.36 -5.21
N LYS A 122 -16.93 -1.58 -4.38
CA LYS A 122 -18.28 -1.98 -4.82
C LYS A 122 -18.92 -0.90 -5.70
N ASN A 123 -18.82 0.37 -5.29
CA ASN A 123 -19.67 1.42 -5.83
C ASN A 123 -18.98 2.33 -6.86
N LYS A 124 -17.64 2.45 -6.82
CA LYS A 124 -16.90 3.45 -7.62
C LYS A 124 -15.77 2.86 -8.45
N TRP A 125 -14.98 1.94 -7.89
CA TRP A 125 -13.76 1.44 -8.55
C TRP A 125 -14.02 0.92 -9.98
N TRP A 126 -15.03 0.06 -10.15
CA TRP A 126 -15.32 -0.56 -11.43
C TRP A 126 -15.71 0.42 -12.53
N LYS A 127 -16.38 1.53 -12.16
CA LYS A 127 -16.70 2.60 -13.10
C LYS A 127 -15.43 3.36 -13.46
N ILE A 128 -14.68 3.81 -12.45
CA ILE A 128 -13.44 4.58 -12.67
C ILE A 128 -12.46 3.79 -13.53
N TYR A 129 -12.24 2.50 -13.26
CA TYR A 129 -11.34 1.64 -14.04
C TYR A 129 -11.75 1.51 -15.51
N LYS A 130 -13.06 1.42 -15.81
CA LYS A 130 -13.55 1.31 -17.19
C LYS A 130 -13.32 2.59 -18.00
N ASP A 131 -13.17 3.73 -17.33
CA ASP A 131 -12.93 5.03 -17.95
C ASP A 131 -11.43 5.32 -18.20
N GLN A 132 -10.51 4.38 -17.92
CA GLN A 132 -9.05 4.59 -17.94
C GLN A 132 -8.35 4.17 -19.23
#